data_AF-A0A9D8RM56-F1
#
_entry.id   AF-A0A9D8RM56-F1
#
_cell.length_a   1.000
_cell.length_b   1.000
_cell.length_c   1.000
_cell.angle_alpha   90.00
_cell.angle_beta   90.00
_cell.angle_gamma   90.00
#
_symmetry.space_group_name_H-M   'P 1'
#
loop_
_entity.id
_entity.type
_entity.pdbx_description
1 polymer ?
#
loop_
_entity_poly.entity_id
_entity_poly.type
_entity_poly.pdbx_seq_one_letter_code
_entity_poly.pdbx_strand_id
1 'polypeptide(L)'
;GRVGRGGGESFCILMSGEKLSREARQRLQAMCQTTDGFRLSELDMKLRGAGDINGTQQSGMAFDLKIANPTLDAPLLQTAREAAIEILKEDSRLERKEHAGLRELRKRHGGGQRFDFSMIS
;
A
#
# COMPACT_ATOMS: atom_id res chain seq x y z
N GLY A 1 16.04 -12.11 6.18
CA GLY A 1 15.19 -12.89 5.25
C GLY A 1 15.82 -14.18 4.73
N ARG A 2 17.11 -14.20 4.37
CA ARG A 2 17.79 -15.41 3.83
C ARG A 2 18.69 -16.15 4.82
N VAL A 3 18.93 -15.58 6.00
CA VAL A 3 19.71 -16.17 7.11
C VAL A 3 18.75 -16.67 8.21
N GLY A 4 19.21 -17.58 9.09
CA GLY A 4 18.42 -18.04 10.24
C GLY A 4 17.40 -19.15 9.94
N ARG A 5 17.63 -19.97 8.91
CA ARG A 5 16.77 -21.15 8.61
C ARG A 5 17.12 -22.40 9.42
N GLY A 6 18.26 -22.39 10.12
CA GLY A 6 18.64 -23.43 11.08
C GLY A 6 18.32 -22.99 12.51
N GLY A 7 18.27 -23.93 13.45
CA GLY A 7 17.95 -23.66 14.87
C GLY A 7 19.07 -22.97 15.68
N GLY A 8 20.13 -22.49 15.03
CA GLY A 8 21.23 -21.77 15.68
C GLY A 8 21.10 -20.26 15.51
N GLU A 9 21.76 -19.50 16.38
CA GLU A 9 21.86 -18.04 16.26
C GLU A 9 22.48 -17.66 14.91
N SER A 10 21.90 -16.65 14.27
CA SER A 10 22.33 -16.18 12.96
C SER A 10 22.41 -14.66 12.96
N PHE A 11 23.46 -14.13 12.34
CA PHE A 11 23.74 -12.71 12.29
C PHE A 11 23.68 -12.19 10.85
N CYS A 12 23.19 -10.98 10.68
CA CYS A 12 23.20 -10.26 9.41
C CYS A 12 23.95 -8.94 9.62
N ILE A 13 25.16 -8.83 9.07
CA ILE A 13 26.01 -7.65 9.21
C ILE A 13 25.81 -6.76 7.98
N LEU A 14 25.46 -5.50 8.20
CA LEU A 14 25.32 -4.49 7.15
C LEU A 14 26.61 -3.65 7.10
N MET A 15 27.27 -3.62 5.94
CA MET A 15 28.49 -2.81 5.72
C MET A 15 28.19 -1.69 4.73
N SER A 16 28.67 -0.49 5.03
CA SER A 16 28.55 0.69 4.18
C SER A 16 29.90 1.37 3.98
N GLY A 17 30.12 2.02 2.83
CA GLY A 17 31.28 2.87 2.62
C GLY A 17 31.22 4.17 3.44
N GLU A 18 32.33 4.92 3.49
CA GLU A 18 32.44 6.16 4.27
C GLU A 18 31.44 7.25 3.84
N LYS A 19 31.19 7.36 2.53
CA LYS A 19 30.25 8.34 1.97
C LYS A 19 28.89 7.70 1.72
N LEU A 20 28.02 7.78 2.71
CA LEU A 20 26.61 7.43 2.60
C LEU A 20 25.77 8.64 2.18
N SER A 21 24.94 8.47 1.17
CA SER A 21 23.86 9.43 0.92
C SER A 21 22.89 9.44 2.11
N ARG A 22 22.17 10.57 2.29
CA ARG A 22 21.15 10.68 3.34
C ARG A 22 20.09 9.59 3.23
N GLU A 23 19.67 9.28 2.00
CA GLU A 23 18.72 8.20 1.71
C GLU A 23 19.28 6.83 2.10
N ALA A 24 20.51 6.49 1.69
CA ALA A 24 21.13 5.22 2.04
C ALA A 24 21.25 5.03 3.55
N ARG A 25 21.55 6.11 4.29
CA ARG A 25 21.59 6.10 5.76
C ARG A 25 20.21 5.79 6.37
N GLN A 26 19.15 6.41 5.86
CA GLN A 26 17.79 6.17 6.34
C GLN A 26 17.32 4.75 6.06
N ARG A 27 17.68 4.18 4.90
CA ARG A 27 17.35 2.79 4.53
C ARG A 27 18.04 1.77 5.42
N LEU A 28 19.33 1.97 5.71
CA LEU A 28 20.07 1.14 6.66
C LEU A 28 19.46 1.24 8.07
N GLN A 29 19.09 2.44 8.50
CA GLN A 29 18.44 2.62 9.80
C GLN A 29 17.09 1.91 9.87
N ALA A 30 16.26 1.99 8.81
CA ALA A 30 14.99 1.29 8.73
C ALA A 30 15.18 -0.23 8.86
N MET A 31 16.18 -0.82 8.20
CA MET A 31 16.51 -2.25 8.32
C MET A 31 16.89 -2.68 9.74
N CYS A 32 17.46 -1.79 10.55
CA CYS A 32 17.81 -2.07 11.93
C CYS A 32 16.67 -1.82 12.94
N GLN A 33 15.61 -1.10 12.54
CA GLN A 33 14.52 -0.72 13.45
C GLN A 33 13.47 -1.82 13.64
N THR A 34 13.30 -2.72 12.68
CA THR A 34 12.30 -3.77 12.75
C THR A 34 12.66 -4.97 11.87
N THR A 35 12.24 -6.15 12.30
CA THR A 35 12.36 -7.40 11.54
C THR A 35 11.09 -7.76 10.79
N ASP A 36 10.02 -6.97 10.93
CA ASP A 36 8.76 -7.17 10.22
C ASP A 36 8.90 -6.71 8.76
N GLY A 37 8.76 -7.67 7.83
CA GLY A 37 8.88 -7.43 6.41
C GLY A 37 7.84 -6.45 5.86
N PHE A 38 6.62 -6.43 6.39
CA PHE A 38 5.57 -5.53 5.90
C PHE A 38 5.88 -4.08 6.28
N ARG A 39 6.30 -3.85 7.53
CA ARG A 39 6.69 -2.52 8.00
C ARG A 39 7.93 -2.00 7.30
N LEU A 40 8.90 -2.87 7.01
CA LEU A 40 10.05 -2.51 6.18
C LEU A 40 9.64 -2.12 4.76
N SER A 41 8.69 -2.85 4.14
CA SER A 41 8.18 -2.51 2.81
C SER A 41 7.47 -1.17 2.79
N GLU A 42 6.67 -0.85 3.81
CA GLU A 42 6.01 0.46 3.92
C GLU A 42 7.03 1.61 4.08
N LEU A 43 8.06 1.40 4.91
CA LEU A 43 9.15 2.36 5.09
C LEU A 43 9.98 2.53 3.81
N ASP A 44 10.30 1.45 3.09
CA ASP A 44 11.02 1.52 1.81
C ASP A 44 10.20 2.28 0.76
N MET A 45 8.89 2.05 0.69
CA MET A 45 7.98 2.78 -0.20
C MET A 45 7.95 4.28 0.12
N LYS A 46 7.89 4.64 1.42
CA LYS A 46 7.96 6.04 1.87
C LYS A 46 9.31 6.70 1.59
N LEU A 47 10.41 5.97 1.81
CA LEU A 47 11.78 6.47 1.61
C LEU A 47 12.13 6.66 0.14
N ARG A 48 11.64 5.78 -0.75
CA ARG A 48 11.75 5.96 -2.20
C ARG A 48 10.84 7.08 -2.72
N GLY A 49 9.71 7.30 -2.05
CA GLY A 49 8.73 8.33 -2.41
C GLY A 49 8.12 8.14 -3.81
N ALA A 50 7.21 9.05 -4.19
CA ALA A 50 6.59 9.13 -5.52
C ALA A 50 7.58 9.30 -6.69
N GLY A 51 8.88 9.34 -6.43
CA GLY A 51 9.90 9.82 -7.36
C GLY A 51 10.38 8.77 -8.37
N ASP A 52 10.18 7.48 -8.08
CA ASP A 52 10.70 6.39 -8.92
C ASP A 52 9.62 5.69 -9.76
N ILE A 53 8.37 6.19 -9.75
CA ILE A 53 7.30 5.71 -10.65
C ILE A 53 7.54 6.09 -12.11
N ASN A 54 8.48 7.00 -12.39
CA ASN A 54 8.90 7.36 -13.75
C ASN A 54 10.20 6.66 -14.20
N GLY A 55 10.86 5.89 -13.32
CA GLY A 55 12.12 5.21 -13.62
C GLY A 55 11.94 3.70 -13.54
N THR A 56 11.74 3.05 -14.69
CA THR A 56 11.53 1.60 -14.87
C THR A 56 10.18 1.06 -14.37
N GLN A 57 9.22 1.01 -15.30
CA GLN A 57 8.00 0.21 -15.18
C GLN A 57 8.33 -1.25 -14.88
N GLN A 58 8.15 -1.70 -13.64
CA GLN A 58 7.95 -3.12 -13.39
C GLN A 58 6.54 -3.52 -13.83
N SER A 59 6.53 -4.42 -14.79
CA SER A 59 5.38 -4.92 -15.54
C SER A 59 4.42 -5.66 -14.63
N GLY A 60 3.20 -5.14 -14.49
CA GLY A 60 2.13 -5.84 -13.77
C GLY A 60 0.89 -4.98 -13.61
N MET A 61 0.11 -4.86 -14.69
CA MET A 61 -1.21 -4.20 -14.72
C MET A 61 -1.26 -2.82 -14.06
N ALA A 62 -0.74 -1.82 -14.77
CA ALA A 62 -1.08 -0.42 -14.49
C ALA A 62 -2.59 -0.24 -14.70
N PHE A 63 -3.35 -0.19 -13.60
CA PHE A 63 -4.61 0.52 -13.61
C PHE A 63 -4.30 1.95 -14.05
N ASP A 64 -4.86 2.33 -15.18
CA ASP A 64 -4.65 3.62 -15.84
C ASP A 64 -5.36 4.73 -15.03
N LEU A 65 -4.85 5.03 -13.83
CA LEU A 65 -5.27 6.17 -13.02
C LEU A 65 -4.71 7.43 -13.66
N LYS A 66 -5.31 7.87 -14.78
CA LYS A 66 -4.87 9.05 -15.55
C LYS A 66 -4.93 10.37 -14.76
N ILE A 67 -5.46 10.39 -13.53
CA ILE A 67 -5.73 11.62 -12.75
C ILE A 67 -5.50 11.44 -11.24
N ALA A 68 -4.79 10.42 -10.78
CA ALA A 68 -4.50 10.29 -9.34
C ALA A 68 -3.02 9.99 -9.13
N ASN A 69 -2.32 10.86 -8.41
CA ASN A 69 -0.96 10.59 -7.96
C ASN A 69 -1.09 9.84 -6.63
N PRO A 70 -0.77 8.53 -6.59
CA PRO A 70 -0.99 7.70 -5.40
C PRO A 70 -0.27 8.22 -4.15
N THR A 71 0.73 9.10 -4.32
CA THR A 71 1.51 9.66 -3.22
C THR A 71 1.00 11.03 -2.76
N LEU A 72 0.40 11.84 -3.64
CA LEU A 72 -0.21 13.13 -3.25
C LEU A 72 -1.63 12.94 -2.72
N ASP A 73 -2.35 11.97 -3.27
CA ASP A 73 -3.75 11.72 -2.94
C ASP A 73 -3.92 10.67 -1.84
N ALA A 74 -2.84 10.18 -1.22
CA ALA A 74 -2.91 9.18 -0.15
C ALA A 74 -3.83 9.60 1.02
N PRO A 75 -3.81 10.86 1.52
CA PRO A 75 -4.75 11.31 2.55
C PRO A 75 -6.20 11.36 2.04
N LEU A 76 -6.40 11.71 0.77
CA LEU A 76 -7.72 11.77 0.14
C LEU A 76 -8.29 10.35 -0.04
N LEU A 77 -7.47 9.41 -0.48
CA LEU A 77 -7.81 8.00 -0.62
C LEU A 77 -8.12 7.37 0.74
N GLN A 78 -7.36 7.73 1.78
CA GLN A 78 -7.64 7.28 3.15
C GLN A 78 -9.01 7.79 3.62
N THR A 79 -9.27 9.09 3.46
CA THR A 79 -10.58 9.69 3.79
C THR A 79 -11.72 9.04 3.02
N ALA A 80 -11.53 8.79 1.72
CA ALA A 80 -12.52 8.13 0.88
C ALA A 80 -12.76 6.68 1.31
N ARG A 81 -11.71 5.94 1.71
CA ARG A 81 -11.83 4.57 2.23
C ARG A 81 -12.61 4.55 3.54
N GLU A 82 -12.31 5.45 4.46
CA GLU A 82 -13.00 5.56 5.75
C GLU A 82 -14.50 5.86 5.55
N ALA A 83 -14.83 6.84 4.70
CA ALA A 83 -16.21 7.16 4.37
C ALA A 83 -16.93 5.96 3.71
N ALA A 84 -16.27 5.23 2.82
CA ALA A 84 -16.84 4.04 2.21
C ALA A 84 -17.10 2.92 3.23
N ILE A 85 -16.20 2.73 4.20
CA ILE A 85 -16.38 1.73 5.28
C ILE A 85 -17.59 2.08 6.15
N GLU A 86 -17.76 3.34 6.55
CA GLU A 86 -18.91 3.76 7.35
C GLU A 86 -20.23 3.55 6.60
N ILE A 87 -20.29 3.92 5.32
CA ILE A 87 -21.45 3.66 4.46
C ILE A 87 -21.75 2.15 4.38
N LEU A 88 -20.72 1.31 4.21
CA LEU A 88 -20.89 -0.14 4.09
C LEU A 88 -21.22 -0.84 5.42
N LYS A 89 -20.83 -0.27 6.57
CA LYS A 89 -21.28 -0.76 7.89
C LYS A 89 -22.78 -0.58 8.05
N GLU A 90 -23.30 0.57 7.61
CA GLU A 90 -24.72 0.88 7.73
C GLU A 90 -25.59 0.30 6.61
N ASP A 91 -25.02 0.15 5.41
CA ASP A 91 -25.71 -0.30 4.20
C ASP A 91 -24.75 -1.10 3.30
N SER A 92 -24.37 -2.28 3.79
CA SER A 92 -23.44 -3.21 3.12
C SER A 92 -23.85 -3.59 1.70
N ARG A 93 -25.15 -3.50 1.38
CA ARG A 93 -25.68 -3.83 0.05
C ARG A 93 -25.92 -2.61 -0.83
N LEU A 94 -25.76 -1.39 -0.30
CA LEU A 94 -26.08 -0.12 -0.96
C LEU A 94 -27.54 -0.12 -1.43
N GLU A 95 -28.47 -0.57 -0.58
CA GLU A 95 -29.91 -0.69 -0.86
C GLU A 95 -30.66 0.63 -0.61
N ARG A 96 -30.14 1.52 0.24
CA ARG A 96 -30.75 2.83 0.51
C ARG A 96 -30.81 3.69 -0.75
N LYS A 97 -31.84 4.54 -0.83
CA LYS A 97 -32.07 5.42 -2.00
C LYS A 97 -30.93 6.42 -2.20
N GLU A 98 -30.37 6.94 -1.12
CA GLU A 98 -29.21 7.85 -1.12
C GLU A 98 -27.94 7.23 -1.72
N HIS A 99 -27.79 5.89 -1.68
CA HIS A 99 -26.62 5.18 -2.22
C HIS A 99 -26.82 4.67 -3.65
N ALA A 100 -27.87 5.09 -4.35
CA ALA A 100 -28.17 4.64 -5.72
C ALA A 100 -27.01 4.91 -6.70
N GLY A 101 -26.32 6.05 -6.56
CA GLY A 101 -25.15 6.38 -7.38
C GLY A 101 -23.96 5.44 -7.15
N LEU A 102 -23.67 5.11 -5.88
CA LEU A 102 -22.61 4.17 -5.51
C LEU A 102 -22.92 2.74 -5.99
N ARG A 103 -24.20 2.35 -5.93
CA ARG A 103 -24.66 1.05 -6.44
C ARG A 103 -24.46 0.91 -7.94
N GLU A 104 -24.69 1.98 -8.70
CA GLU A 104 -24.44 2.01 -10.14
C GLU A 104 -22.95 1.98 -10.46
N LEU A 105 -22.13 2.75 -9.72
CA LEU A 105 -20.68 2.74 -9.84
C LEU A 105 -20.09 1.35 -9.54
N ARG A 106 -20.61 0.66 -8.52
CA ARG A 106 -20.28 -0.73 -8.21
C ARG A 106 -20.56 -1.68 -9.38
N LYS A 107 -21.70 -1.53 -10.07
CA LYS A 107 -22.02 -2.38 -11.23
C LYS A 107 -21.06 -2.13 -12.40
N ARG A 108 -20.60 -0.89 -12.58
CA ARG A 108 -19.70 -0.50 -13.68
C ARG A 108 -18.26 -0.94 -13.46
N HIS A 109 -17.77 -0.90 -12.23
CA HIS A 109 -16.35 -1.16 -11.92
C HIS A 109 -16.09 -2.44 -11.10
N GLY A 110 -17.10 -2.97 -10.40
CA GLY A 110 -17.02 -4.26 -9.73
C GLY A 110 -17.27 -5.37 -10.73
N GLY A 111 -16.19 -5.98 -11.24
CA GLY A 111 -16.27 -7.03 -12.26
C GLY A 111 -17.16 -8.20 -11.83
N GLY A 112 -18.42 -8.20 -12.27
CA GLY A 112 -19.38 -9.32 -12.35
C GLY A 112 -19.73 -10.09 -11.07
N GLN A 113 -18.96 -10.00 -9.99
CA GLN A 113 -19.12 -10.77 -8.78
C GLN A 113 -19.64 -9.90 -7.65
N ARG A 114 -20.64 -10.44 -6.94
CA ARG A 114 -21.27 -9.83 -5.78
C ARG A 114 -20.30 -9.95 -4.60
N PHE A 115 -19.32 -9.06 -4.52
CA PHE A 115 -18.35 -9.04 -3.43
C PHE A 115 -18.99 -8.49 -2.15
N ASP A 116 -18.82 -9.23 -1.06
CA ASP A 116 -19.15 -8.79 0.29
C ASP A 116 -17.95 -8.03 0.87
N PHE A 117 -18.11 -6.72 1.01
CA PHE A 117 -17.06 -5.81 1.46
C PHE A 117 -16.94 -5.72 2.97
N SER A 118 -17.79 -6.44 3.74
CA SER A 118 -17.62 -6.59 5.19
C SER A 118 -16.30 -7.27 5.58
N MET A 119 -15.65 -7.92 4.61
CA MET A 119 -14.39 -8.66 4.76
C MET A 119 -13.13 -7.80 4.57
N ILE A 120 -13.26 -6.52 4.17
CA ILE A 120 -12.11 -5.63 4.03
C ILE A 120 -11.86 -4.96 5.40
N SER A 121 -11.03 -5.61 6.23
CA SER A 121 -10.31 -4.94 7.34
C SER A 121 -9.12 -4.18 6.77
#